data_AF-A0A515KNC2-F1
#
_entry.id   AF-A0A515KNC2-F1
#
_cell.length_a   1.000
_cell.length_b   1.000
_cell.length_c   1.000
_cell.angle_alpha   90.00
_cell.angle_beta   90.00
_cell.angle_gamma   90.00
#
_symmetry.space_group_name_H-M   'P 1'
#
loop_
_entity.id
_entity.type
_entity.pdbx_description
1 polymer ?
#
loop_
_entity_poly.entity_id
_entity_poly.type
_entity_poly.pdbx_seq_one_letter_code
_entity_poly.pdbx_strand_id
1 'polypeptide(L)'
;MATDLQIAANRANAKKSTGPRTQAGRARSGQNARVHGLAANSVDLRSNPEHQQVVNVLVGDVANKGRVDAAWNFVDAQVKLRRIAEQRSKAFAEFESPTTSINYLQVRRAAALDRYERYAYSQLLRAILKLED
;
A
#
# COMPACT_ATOMS: atom_id res chain seq x y z
N MET A 1 12.84 -23.68 4.41
CA MET A 1 12.54 -24.13 3.03
C MET A 1 11.10 -24.65 2.99
N ALA A 2 10.39 -24.50 1.87
CA ALA A 2 9.02 -25.00 1.74
C ALA A 2 9.02 -26.53 1.52
N THR A 3 8.06 -27.24 2.09
CA THR A 3 7.94 -28.70 1.96
C THR A 3 7.36 -29.10 0.59
N ASP A 4 7.56 -30.34 0.17
CA ASP A 4 7.01 -30.85 -1.11
C ASP A 4 5.48 -30.74 -1.18
N LEU A 5 4.82 -30.95 -0.04
CA LEU A 5 3.37 -30.73 0.10
C LEU A 5 2.98 -29.26 -0.10
N GLN A 6 3.76 -28.32 0.45
CA GLN A 6 3.54 -26.89 0.22
C GLN A 6 3.78 -26.52 -1.25
N ILE A 7 4.78 -27.10 -1.91
CA ILE A 7 5.07 -26.84 -3.33
C ILE A 7 3.95 -27.37 -4.22
N ALA A 8 3.46 -28.59 -3.97
CA ALA A 8 2.34 -29.18 -4.72
C ALA A 8 1.05 -28.36 -4.54
N ALA A 9 0.74 -27.96 -3.31
CA ALA A 9 -0.41 -27.09 -3.03
C ALA A 9 -0.28 -25.72 -3.70
N ASN A 10 0.89 -25.09 -3.66
CA ASN A 10 1.15 -23.82 -4.33
C ASN A 10 0.99 -23.92 -5.85
N ARG A 11 1.44 -25.02 -6.47
CA ARG A 11 1.24 -25.28 -7.91
C ARG A 11 -0.23 -25.47 -8.26
N ALA A 12 -0.99 -26.21 -7.45
CA ALA A 12 -2.42 -26.41 -7.66
C ALA A 12 -3.21 -25.09 -7.52
N ASN A 13 -2.87 -24.28 -6.52
CA ASN A 13 -3.47 -22.96 -6.30
C ASN A 13 -3.10 -21.97 -7.41
N ALA A 14 -1.86 -22.01 -7.91
CA ALA A 14 -1.42 -21.18 -9.03
C ALA A 14 -2.22 -21.45 -10.31
N LYS A 15 -2.59 -22.71 -10.58
CA LYS A 15 -3.48 -23.06 -11.72
C LYS A 15 -4.88 -22.44 -11.59
N LYS A 16 -5.35 -22.19 -10.37
CA LYS A 16 -6.66 -21.58 -10.07
C LYS A 16 -6.61 -20.06 -9.96
N SER A 17 -5.44 -19.49 -9.65
CA SER A 17 -5.25 -18.07 -9.37
C SER A 17 -4.18 -17.46 -10.29
N THR A 18 -4.50 -17.31 -11.57
CA THR A 18 -3.60 -16.68 -12.55
C THR A 18 -3.84 -15.18 -12.72
N GLY A 19 -4.57 -14.55 -11.79
CA GLY A 19 -5.02 -13.16 -11.91
C GLY A 19 -5.77 -12.88 -13.22
N PRO A 20 -6.11 -11.60 -13.49
CA PRO A 20 -6.72 -11.23 -14.75
C PRO A 20 -5.68 -11.19 -15.88
N ARG A 21 -5.88 -12.05 -16.90
CA ARG A 21 -5.02 -12.10 -18.10
C ARG A 21 -5.44 -11.13 -19.21
N THR A 22 -6.69 -10.67 -19.19
CA THR A 22 -7.26 -9.74 -20.18
C THR A 22 -7.14 -8.29 -19.73
N GLN A 23 -7.07 -7.35 -20.67
CA GLN A 23 -7.05 -5.91 -20.38
C GLN A 23 -8.28 -5.47 -19.56
N ALA A 24 -9.47 -5.94 -19.92
CA ALA A 24 -10.70 -5.68 -19.18
C ALA A 24 -10.69 -6.30 -17.76
N GLY A 25 -10.10 -7.49 -17.61
CA GLY A 25 -9.91 -8.12 -16.30
C GLY A 25 -8.94 -7.31 -15.42
N ARG A 26 -7.84 -6.82 -16.00
CA ARG A 26 -6.86 -5.98 -15.29
C ARG A 26 -7.47 -4.64 -14.92
N ALA A 27 -8.26 -4.03 -15.82
CA ALA A 27 -8.97 -2.79 -15.56
C ALA A 27 -9.96 -2.93 -14.39
N ARG A 28 -10.77 -4.01 -14.38
CA ARG A 28 -11.68 -4.32 -13.26
C ARG A 28 -10.93 -4.56 -11.96
N SER A 29 -9.86 -5.38 -11.97
CA SER A 29 -9.04 -5.60 -10.77
C SER A 29 -8.34 -4.31 -10.29
N GLY A 30 -8.01 -3.39 -11.20
CA GLY A 30 -7.44 -2.09 -10.88
C GLY A 30 -8.46 -1.09 -10.28
N GLN A 31 -9.76 -1.32 -10.44
CA GLN A 31 -10.78 -0.51 -9.78
C GLN A 31 -10.78 -0.73 -8.26
N ASN A 32 -10.40 -1.92 -7.76
CA ASN A 32 -10.30 -2.19 -6.32
C ASN A 32 -9.36 -1.19 -5.62
N ALA A 33 -8.30 -0.78 -6.31
CA ALA A 33 -7.37 0.24 -5.85
C ALA A 33 -7.99 1.65 -5.81
N ARG A 34 -8.91 1.96 -6.73
CA ARG A 34 -9.63 3.24 -6.82
C ARG A 34 -10.78 3.36 -5.82
N VAL A 35 -11.48 2.26 -5.52
CA VAL A 35 -12.66 2.28 -4.63
C VAL A 35 -12.30 2.70 -3.21
N HIS A 36 -11.16 2.25 -2.69
CA HIS A 36 -10.74 2.57 -1.32
C HIS A 36 -9.50 3.46 -1.27
N GLY A 37 -8.83 3.73 -2.40
CA GLY A 37 -7.64 4.61 -2.48
C GLY A 37 -6.37 4.08 -1.81
N LEU A 38 -6.48 3.04 -0.97
CA LEU A 38 -5.38 2.44 -0.19
C LEU A 38 -4.34 1.70 -1.03
N ALA A 39 -4.75 1.20 -2.20
CA ALA A 39 -3.88 0.51 -3.15
C ALA A 39 -3.73 1.27 -4.47
N ALA A 40 -4.24 2.50 -4.57
CA ALA A 40 -4.09 3.33 -5.75
C ALA A 40 -2.61 3.67 -5.94
N ASN A 41 -2.07 3.35 -7.13
CA ASN A 41 -0.81 3.91 -7.55
C ASN A 41 -0.94 5.43 -7.51
N SER A 42 -0.03 6.05 -6.79
CA SER A 42 0.11 7.48 -6.65
C SER A 42 0.68 8.06 -7.95
N VAL A 43 -0.11 8.00 -9.03
CA VAL A 43 0.26 8.51 -10.37
C VAL A 43 0.72 9.98 -10.28
N ASP A 44 0.21 10.72 -9.31
CA ASP A 44 0.51 12.13 -9.07
C ASP A 44 1.60 12.38 -8.02
N LEU A 45 2.28 11.34 -7.51
CA LEU A 45 3.27 11.53 -6.43
C LEU A 45 4.50 12.29 -6.92
N ARG A 46 4.96 11.98 -8.14
CA ARG A 46 6.19 12.53 -8.71
C ARG A 46 6.02 13.91 -9.32
N SER A 47 4.79 14.28 -9.68
CA SER A 47 4.42 15.60 -10.18
C SER A 47 4.24 16.63 -9.06
N ASN A 48 4.11 16.18 -7.81
CA ASN A 48 3.97 17.09 -6.67
C ASN A 48 5.35 17.68 -6.27
N PRO A 49 5.51 19.01 -6.30
CA PRO A 49 6.78 19.67 -5.99
C PRO A 49 7.22 19.51 -4.53
N GLU A 50 6.29 19.39 -3.58
CA GLU A 50 6.62 19.17 -2.16
C GLU A 50 7.27 17.79 -1.95
N HIS A 51 6.78 16.78 -2.67
CA HIS A 51 7.38 15.45 -2.64
C HIS A 51 8.77 15.45 -3.27
N GLN A 52 8.97 16.20 -4.35
CA GLN A 52 10.28 16.36 -4.98
C GLN A 52 11.27 17.02 -4.00
N GLN A 53 10.85 18.01 -3.22
CA GLN A 53 11.70 18.62 -2.18
C GLN A 53 12.13 17.59 -1.13
N VAL A 54 11.20 16.77 -0.63
CA VAL A 54 11.53 15.69 0.33
C VAL A 54 12.51 14.70 -0.29
N VAL A 55 12.30 14.30 -1.55
CA VAL A 55 13.23 13.41 -2.25
C VAL A 55 14.61 14.02 -2.37
N ASN A 56 14.72 15.30 -2.74
CA ASN A 56 16.01 15.99 -2.87
C ASN A 56 16.76 16.01 -1.53
N VAL A 57 16.06 16.27 -0.42
CA VAL A 57 16.65 16.24 0.92
C VAL A 57 17.15 14.83 1.29
N LEU A 58 16.36 13.79 1.00
CA LEU A 58 16.72 12.41 1.34
C LEU A 58 17.86 11.85 0.47
N VAL A 59 17.93 12.27 -0.79
CA VAL A 59 19.02 11.88 -1.70
C VAL A 59 20.32 12.57 -1.30
N GLY A 60 20.25 13.86 -0.93
CA GLY A 60 21.43 14.68 -0.63
C GLY A 60 22.30 14.94 -1.85
N ASP A 61 23.59 15.21 -1.63
CA ASP A 61 24.52 15.61 -2.69
C ASP A 61 25.03 14.44 -3.55
N VAL A 62 24.89 13.20 -3.08
CA VAL A 62 25.39 11.99 -3.76
C VAL A 62 24.23 11.22 -4.37
N ALA A 63 23.91 11.55 -5.62
CA ALA A 63 22.85 10.87 -6.36
C ALA A 63 23.31 9.47 -6.84
N ASN A 64 22.98 8.43 -6.06
CA ASN A 64 22.95 7.05 -6.54
C ASN A 64 21.52 6.70 -6.97
N LYS A 65 21.34 6.09 -8.14
CA LYS A 65 20.03 5.63 -8.64
C LYS A 65 19.26 4.80 -7.60
N GLY A 66 19.95 3.93 -6.86
CA GLY A 66 19.35 3.14 -5.78
C GLY A 66 18.79 3.98 -4.64
N ARG A 67 19.49 5.07 -4.29
CA ARG A 67 19.11 6.05 -3.25
C ARG A 67 17.92 6.91 -3.68
N VAL A 68 17.89 7.33 -4.95
CA VAL A 68 16.74 8.04 -5.55
C VAL A 68 15.48 7.17 -5.50
N ASP A 69 15.59 5.89 -5.89
CA ASP A 69 14.47 4.96 -5.81
C ASP A 69 14.03 4.71 -4.36
N ALA A 70 14.97 4.62 -3.41
CA ALA A 70 14.67 4.50 -1.99
C ALA A 70 13.91 5.74 -1.46
N ALA A 71 14.33 6.95 -1.82
CA ALA A 71 13.65 8.19 -1.43
C ALA A 71 12.21 8.25 -1.97
N TRP A 72 11.98 7.86 -3.24
CA TRP A 72 10.61 7.78 -3.78
C TRP A 72 9.76 6.73 -3.08
N ASN A 73 10.33 5.57 -2.74
CA ASN A 73 9.63 4.53 -1.98
C ASN A 73 9.28 5.00 -0.56
N PHE A 74 10.14 5.80 0.07
CA PHE A 74 9.86 6.43 1.36
C PHE A 74 8.63 7.36 1.26
N VAL A 75 8.63 8.27 0.28
CA VAL A 75 7.50 9.21 0.10
C VAL A 75 6.20 8.47 -0.20
N ASP A 76 6.23 7.45 -1.06
CA ASP A 76 5.05 6.65 -1.39
C ASP A 76 4.52 5.88 -0.17
N ALA A 77 5.40 5.30 0.65
CA ALA A 77 5.00 4.66 1.90
C ALA A 77 4.36 5.65 2.89
N GLN A 78 4.93 6.85 3.04
CA GLN A 78 4.39 7.89 3.92
C GLN A 78 3.00 8.35 3.48
N VAL A 79 2.81 8.57 2.17
CA VAL A 79 1.51 8.97 1.63
C VAL A 79 0.46 7.88 1.82
N LYS A 80 0.85 6.61 1.66
CA LYS A 80 -0.03 5.47 1.97
C LYS A 80 -0.41 5.42 3.44
N LEU A 81 0.55 5.59 4.36
CA LEU A 81 0.30 5.62 5.80
C LEU A 81 -0.67 6.75 6.17
N ARG A 82 -0.49 7.95 5.62
CA ARG A 82 -1.41 9.09 5.82
C ARG A 82 -2.84 8.75 5.37
N ARG A 83 -3.01 8.20 4.17
CA ARG A 83 -4.32 7.78 3.65
C ARG A 83 -4.95 6.69 4.52
N ILE A 84 -4.16 5.73 5.00
CA ILE A 84 -4.65 4.68 5.91
C ILE A 84 -5.13 5.30 7.24
N ALA A 85 -4.38 6.24 7.79
CA ALA A 85 -4.75 6.95 9.02
C ALA A 85 -6.06 7.74 8.84
N GLU A 86 -6.22 8.44 7.71
CA GLU A 86 -7.48 9.15 7.37
C GLU A 86 -8.67 8.19 7.27
N GLN A 87 -8.51 7.05 6.60
CA GLN A 87 -9.57 6.05 6.48
C GLN A 87 -9.91 5.41 7.83
N ARG A 88 -8.89 5.17 8.68
CA ARG A 88 -9.09 4.68 10.04
C ARG A 88 -9.88 5.69 10.87
N SER A 89 -9.50 6.96 10.83
CA SER A 89 -10.22 8.03 11.53
C SER A 89 -11.69 8.10 11.10
N LYS A 90 -11.98 8.00 9.80
CA LYS A 90 -13.36 7.95 9.28
C LYS A 90 -14.13 6.73 9.80
N ALA A 91 -13.51 5.55 9.76
CA ALA A 91 -14.14 4.32 10.25
C ALA A 91 -14.45 4.39 11.76
N PHE A 92 -13.55 4.96 12.56
CA PHE A 92 -13.79 5.18 13.99
C PHE A 92 -14.90 6.20 14.25
N ALA A 93 -14.94 7.30 13.49
CA ALA A 93 -16.01 8.29 13.61
C ALA A 93 -17.40 7.70 13.29
N GLU A 94 -17.49 6.75 12.35
CA GLU A 94 -18.73 6.00 12.10
C GLU A 94 -19.15 5.14 13.30
N PHE A 95 -18.20 4.59 14.05
CA PHE A 95 -18.50 3.80 15.26
C PHE A 95 -18.93 4.65 16.45
N GLU A 96 -18.45 5.89 16.54
CA GLU A 96 -18.81 6.82 17.62
C GLU A 96 -20.15 7.53 17.36
N SER A 97 -20.71 7.41 16.15
CA SER A 97 -21.97 8.03 15.76
C SER A 97 -23.16 7.39 16.51
N PRO A 98 -23.92 8.15 17.32
CA PRO A 98 -25.07 7.64 18.07
C PRO A 98 -26.21 7.11 17.19
N THR A 99 -26.23 7.53 15.92
CA THR A 99 -27.29 7.22 14.95
C THR A 99 -26.93 6.02 14.06
N THR A 100 -25.68 5.55 14.12
CA THR A 100 -25.20 4.50 13.20
C THR A 100 -25.35 3.13 13.84
N SER A 101 -26.21 2.29 13.28
CA SER A 101 -26.21 0.86 13.60
C SER A 101 -24.96 0.21 13.01
N ILE A 102 -23.97 -0.06 13.86
CA ILE A 102 -22.71 -0.69 13.46
C ILE A 102 -22.97 -2.16 13.15
N ASN A 103 -22.51 -2.63 12.00
CA ASN A 103 -22.53 -4.04 11.64
C ASN A 103 -21.13 -4.67 11.59
N TYR A 104 -21.09 -6.01 11.64
CA TYR A 104 -19.86 -6.78 11.61
C TYR A 104 -18.98 -6.53 10.37
N LEU A 105 -19.59 -6.19 9.23
CA LEU A 105 -18.85 -5.91 8.00
C LEU A 105 -18.05 -4.60 8.11
N GLN A 106 -18.58 -3.58 8.79
CA GLN A 106 -17.86 -2.33 9.06
C GLN A 106 -16.66 -2.55 9.99
N VAL A 107 -16.85 -3.32 11.07
CA VAL A 107 -15.75 -3.71 11.97
C VAL A 107 -14.65 -4.48 11.22
N ARG A 108 -15.04 -5.44 10.38
CA ARG A 108 -14.08 -6.17 9.53
C ARG A 108 -13.33 -5.28 8.54
N ARG A 109 -14.00 -4.27 7.96
CA ARG A 109 -13.35 -3.31 7.05
C ARG A 109 -12.34 -2.45 7.79
N ALA A 110 -12.67 -1.97 8.98
CA ALA A 110 -11.74 -1.24 9.83
C ALA A 110 -10.52 -2.10 10.20
N ALA A 111 -10.73 -3.33 10.65
CA ALA A 111 -9.65 -4.27 10.97
C ALA A 111 -8.78 -4.65 9.74
N ALA A 112 -9.35 -4.64 8.53
CA ALA A 112 -8.59 -4.90 7.32
C ALA A 112 -7.54 -3.82 7.01
N LEU A 113 -7.69 -2.59 7.56
CA LEU A 113 -6.71 -1.51 7.41
C LEU A 113 -5.34 -1.84 8.01
N ASP A 114 -5.30 -2.62 9.09
CA ASP A 114 -4.06 -3.01 9.77
C ASP A 114 -3.10 -3.78 8.85
N ARG A 115 -3.66 -4.59 7.93
CA ARG A 115 -2.86 -5.30 6.94
C ARG A 115 -2.17 -4.33 5.98
N TYR A 116 -2.87 -3.30 5.53
CA TYR A 116 -2.31 -2.28 4.65
C TYR A 116 -1.28 -1.42 5.37
N GLU A 117 -1.52 -1.10 6.64
CA GLU A 117 -0.60 -0.35 7.48
C GLU A 117 0.72 -1.10 7.67
N ARG A 118 0.67 -2.37 8.08
CA ARG A 118 1.89 -3.20 8.22
C ARG A 118 2.68 -3.29 6.93
N TYR A 119 2.00 -3.41 5.79
CA TYR A 119 2.65 -3.42 4.49
C TYR A 119 3.32 -2.08 4.18
N ALA A 120 2.64 -0.96 4.40
CA ALA A 120 3.19 0.37 4.16
C ALA A 120 4.37 0.69 5.10
N TYR A 121 4.30 0.33 6.38
CA TYR A 121 5.42 0.43 7.32
C TYR A 121 6.61 -0.43 6.88
N SER A 122 6.37 -1.66 6.42
CA SER A 122 7.45 -2.52 5.92
C SER A 122 8.18 -1.89 4.72
N GLN A 123 7.44 -1.23 3.83
CA GLN A 123 8.02 -0.49 2.71
C GLN A 123 8.80 0.74 3.16
N LEU A 124 8.30 1.45 4.19
CA LEU A 124 8.98 2.59 4.80
C LEU A 124 10.32 2.18 5.39
N LEU A 125 10.34 1.13 6.23
CA LEU A 125 11.57 0.66 6.89
C LEU A 125 12.61 0.20 5.87
N ARG A 126 12.20 -0.52 4.81
CA ARG A 126 13.10 -0.93 3.73
C ARG A 126 13.68 0.26 2.96
N ALA A 127 12.90 1.32 2.79
CA ALA A 127 13.36 2.54 2.14
C ALA A 127 14.39 3.27 3.01
N ILE A 128 14.14 3.38 4.32
CA ILE A 128 15.06 3.99 5.29
C ILE A 128 16.40 3.27 5.29
N LEU A 129 16.40 1.92 5.43
CA LEU A 129 17.64 1.13 5.43
C LEU A 129 18.49 1.40 4.17
N LYS A 130 17.85 1.50 3.00
CA LYS A 130 18.54 1.80 1.73
C LYS A 130 19.02 3.25 1.58
N LEU A 131 18.53 4.17 2.41
CA LEU A 131 19.00 5.55 2.47
C LEU A 131 20.17 5.70 3.45
N GLU A 132 20.31 4.77 4.39
CA GLU A 132 21.44 4.71 5.33
C GLU A 132 22.69 4.06 4.71
N ASP A 133 22.49 3.18 3.72
CA ASP A 133 23.54 2.63 2.83
C ASP A 133 24.13 3.68 1.85
#